data_AF-T1G377-F1
#
_entry.id   AF-T1G377-F1
#
_cell.length_a   1.000
_cell.length_b   1.000
_cell.length_c   1.000
_cell.angle_alpha   90.00
_cell.angle_beta   90.00
_cell.angle_gamma   90.00
#
_symmetry.space_group_name_H-M   'P 1'
#
loop_
_entity.id
_entity.type
_entity.pdbx_description
1 polymer ?
#
loop_
_entity_poly.entity_id
_entity_poly.type
_entity_poly.pdbx_seq_one_letter_code
_entity_poly.pdbx_strand_id
1 'polypeptide(L)'
;MSDIVKQGYVKFQSKNLGIWKKRWLVLKMHSRRGPVRLEKYSDEVASLSSGKYRMIDLSKVENIYRLPDFEKKCAIHITVDCMQSVQFSVDSELECENWLKMIQGEIQGALINRVCVNIYSPDSFNVYLTKHPKLPTHGECTMEITDTEIRLLNHRDQEIVFWPINKLRKYGVERNMFTIEAGRSCVTGEGTFVFESEASDDIYSRVNNVIKSQALAKRNEVSLGVCNREFCHVLHILLCFVDHILVVVW
;
A
#
# COMPACT_ATOMS: atom_id res chain seq x y z
N MET A 1 14.73 13.85 -27.91
CA MET A 1 13.95 12.75 -27.29
C MET A 1 12.62 13.30 -26.82
N SER A 2 11.54 12.56 -27.03
CA SER A 2 10.21 12.95 -26.54
C SER A 2 10.20 12.89 -25.00
N ASP A 3 9.54 13.86 -24.35
CA ASP A 3 9.30 13.84 -22.90
C ASP A 3 7.97 13.16 -22.54
N ILE A 4 7.29 12.53 -23.50
CA ILE A 4 6.02 11.83 -23.29
C ILE A 4 6.28 10.43 -22.74
N VAL A 5 5.63 10.12 -21.62
CA VAL A 5 5.70 8.83 -20.91
C VAL A 5 4.49 7.97 -21.23
N LYS A 6 3.29 8.55 -21.18
CA LYS A 6 2.02 7.90 -21.55
C LYS A 6 1.05 8.92 -22.09
N GLN A 7 0.20 8.52 -23.02
CA GLN A 7 -0.90 9.33 -23.50
C GLN A 7 -2.10 8.47 -23.87
N GLY A 8 -3.29 9.04 -23.81
CA GLY A 8 -4.50 8.33 -24.19
C GLY A 8 -5.77 9.08 -23.81
N TYR A 9 -6.90 8.50 -24.23
CA TYR A 9 -8.20 9.02 -23.85
C TYR A 9 -8.58 8.62 -22.44
N VAL A 10 -9.06 9.59 -21.67
CA VAL A 10 -9.66 9.42 -20.35
C VAL A 10 -10.93 10.26 -20.25
N LYS A 11 -11.72 10.08 -19.19
CA LYS A 11 -12.92 10.87 -18.93
C LYS A 11 -12.71 11.74 -17.70
N PHE A 12 -13.04 13.02 -17.81
CA PHE A 12 -13.06 13.95 -16.68
C PHE A 12 -14.47 14.40 -16.39
N GLN A 13 -14.82 14.52 -15.12
CA GLN A 13 -16.08 15.13 -14.73
C GLN A 13 -16.04 16.65 -14.94
N SER A 14 -17.09 17.19 -15.55
CA SER A 14 -17.29 18.63 -15.66
C SER A 14 -17.76 19.20 -14.32
N LYS A 15 -17.04 20.18 -13.76
CA LYS A 15 -17.44 20.84 -12.51
C LYS A 15 -18.81 21.51 -12.60
N ASN A 16 -19.18 22.02 -13.78
CA ASN A 16 -20.41 22.80 -13.96
C ASN A 16 -21.62 21.93 -14.32
N LEU A 17 -21.39 20.77 -14.94
CA LEU A 17 -22.46 19.94 -15.51
C LEU A 17 -22.56 18.56 -14.86
N GLY A 18 -21.57 18.14 -14.04
CA GLY A 18 -21.50 16.79 -13.48
C GLY A 18 -21.23 15.67 -14.51
N ILE A 19 -21.23 15.99 -15.81
CA ILE A 19 -21.07 15.03 -16.91
C ILE A 19 -19.60 14.67 -17.12
N TRP A 20 -19.34 13.38 -17.32
CA TRP A 20 -18.04 12.84 -17.70
C TRP A 20 -17.78 13.04 -19.19
N LYS A 21 -16.73 13.81 -19.53
CA LYS A 21 -16.35 14.11 -20.91
C LYS A 21 -15.01 13.48 -21.25
N LYS A 22 -14.96 12.83 -22.40
CA LYS A 22 -13.74 12.24 -23.00
C LYS A 22 -12.75 13.36 -23.36
N ARG A 23 -11.49 13.19 -22.97
CA ARG A 23 -10.39 14.14 -23.16
C ARG A 23 -9.09 13.38 -23.41
N TRP A 24 -8.15 14.00 -24.11
CA TRP A 24 -6.83 13.44 -24.32
C TRP A 24 -5.90 13.89 -23.20
N LEU A 25 -5.28 12.93 -22.51
CA LEU A 25 -4.38 13.18 -21.40
C LEU A 25 -2.98 12.72 -21.81
N VAL A 26 -1.98 13.55 -21.50
CA VAL A 26 -0.56 13.26 -21.77
C VAL A 26 0.23 13.40 -20.48
N LEU A 27 0.87 12.32 -20.05
CA LEU A 27 1.87 12.32 -18.98
C LEU A 27 3.25 12.60 -19.58
N LYS A 28 3.93 13.60 -19.02
CA LYS A 28 5.30 13.95 -19.40
C LYS A 28 6.25 13.83 -18.23
N MET A 29 7.43 13.29 -18.49
CA MET A 29 8.54 13.23 -17.56
C MET A 29 9.21 14.59 -17.38
N HIS A 30 10.03 14.71 -16.34
CA HIS A 30 10.87 15.88 -16.16
C HIS A 30 11.77 16.07 -17.38
N SER A 31 11.77 17.27 -17.95
CA SER A 31 12.56 17.60 -19.13
C SER A 31 12.93 19.09 -19.14
N ARG A 32 13.73 19.50 -20.13
CA ARG A 32 14.02 20.93 -20.36
C ARG A 32 12.76 21.77 -20.66
N ARG A 33 11.65 21.12 -21.03
CA ARG A 33 10.37 21.78 -21.33
C ARG A 33 9.50 21.95 -20.09
N GLY A 34 9.89 21.39 -18.95
CA GLY A 34 9.18 21.56 -17.68
C GLY A 34 9.22 20.35 -16.76
N PRO A 35 8.54 20.44 -15.61
CA PRO A 35 8.47 19.37 -14.63
C PRO A 35 7.65 18.17 -15.11
N VAL A 36 7.64 17.12 -14.29
CA VAL A 36 6.69 16.00 -14.43
C VAL A 36 5.27 16.57 -14.36
N ARG A 37 4.44 16.29 -15.35
CA ARG A 37 3.12 16.93 -15.46
C ARG A 37 2.13 16.12 -16.28
N LEU A 38 0.85 16.34 -16.01
CA LEU A 38 -0.23 15.94 -16.89
C LEU A 38 -0.72 17.13 -17.72
N GLU A 39 -0.82 16.94 -19.03
CA GLU A 39 -1.38 17.91 -19.96
C GLU A 39 -2.73 17.38 -20.47
N LYS A 40 -3.80 18.13 -20.19
CA LYS A 40 -5.17 17.78 -20.59
C LYS A 40 -5.61 18.61 -21.80
N TYR A 41 -5.82 17.93 -22.91
CA TYR A 41 -6.29 18.49 -24.18
C TYR A 41 -7.77 18.17 -24.41
N SER A 42 -8.41 18.88 -25.35
CA SER A 42 -9.78 18.55 -25.79
C SER A 42 -9.84 17.15 -26.42
N ASP A 43 -8.85 16.84 -27.25
CA ASP A 43 -8.73 15.65 -28.09
C ASP A 43 -7.26 15.45 -28.51
N GLU A 44 -7.00 14.37 -29.24
CA GLU A 44 -5.66 14.00 -29.71
C GLU A 44 -5.08 15.01 -30.73
N VAL A 45 -5.91 15.54 -31.63
CA VAL A 45 -5.48 16.50 -32.67
C VAL A 45 -4.98 17.79 -32.04
N ALA A 46 -5.66 18.26 -30.98
CA ALA A 46 -5.23 19.40 -30.20
C ALA A 46 -3.87 19.17 -29.52
N SER A 47 -3.52 17.93 -29.16
CA SER A 47 -2.20 17.62 -28.59
C SER A 47 -1.07 17.67 -29.62
N LEU A 48 -1.34 17.20 -30.85
CA LEU A 48 -0.38 17.19 -31.95
C LEU A 48 -0.08 18.59 -32.48
N SER A 49 -1.09 19.45 -32.49
CA SER A 49 -1.00 20.85 -32.96
C SER A 49 -0.46 21.81 -31.89
N SER A 50 -0.01 21.32 -30.72
CA SER A 50 0.37 22.15 -29.57
C SER A 50 -0.74 23.14 -29.16
N GLY A 51 -1.99 22.70 -29.26
CA GLY A 51 -3.17 23.46 -28.88
C GLY A 51 -3.24 23.76 -27.38
N LYS A 52 -4.22 24.59 -26.97
CA LYS A 52 -4.41 24.97 -25.57
C LYS A 52 -4.72 23.74 -24.70
N TYR A 53 -3.96 23.57 -23.63
CA TYR A 53 -4.18 22.52 -22.63
C TYR A 53 -4.27 23.09 -21.22
N ARG A 54 -4.82 22.29 -20.31
CA ARG A 54 -4.71 22.53 -18.86
C ARG A 54 -3.55 21.69 -18.32
N MET A 55 -2.59 22.34 -17.68
CA MET A 55 -1.48 21.68 -16.99
C MET A 55 -1.87 21.30 -15.56
N ILE A 56 -1.43 20.12 -15.13
CA ILE A 56 -1.43 19.67 -13.74
C ILE A 56 0.03 19.34 -13.42
N ASP A 57 0.67 20.16 -12.59
CA ASP A 57 2.04 19.96 -12.15
C ASP A 57 2.09 18.82 -11.13
N LEU A 58 2.84 17.75 -11.44
CA LEU A 58 2.95 16.60 -10.56
C LEU A 58 4.11 16.71 -9.56
N SER A 59 4.90 17.79 -9.60
CA SER A 59 6.05 17.99 -8.70
C SER A 59 5.66 18.13 -7.23
N LYS A 60 4.41 18.50 -6.94
CA LYS A 60 3.90 18.76 -5.59
C LYS A 60 2.98 17.68 -5.05
N VAL A 61 2.70 16.64 -5.84
CA VAL A 61 1.69 15.62 -5.51
C VAL A 61 1.81 15.14 -4.08
N GLU A 62 0.71 15.30 -3.34
CA GLU A 62 0.58 14.82 -1.97
C GLU A 62 0.11 13.36 -1.98
N ASN A 63 -0.86 13.02 -2.83
CA ASN A 63 -1.43 11.67 -2.91
C ASN A 63 -1.95 11.33 -4.32
N ILE A 64 -1.90 10.05 -4.70
CA ILE A 64 -2.59 9.51 -5.89
C ILE A 64 -3.09 8.10 -5.60
N TYR A 65 -4.38 7.87 -5.84
CA TYR A 65 -5.05 6.62 -5.54
C TYR A 65 -6.14 6.32 -6.57
N ARG A 66 -6.51 5.05 -6.70
CA ARG A 66 -7.74 4.65 -7.41
C ARG A 66 -8.94 5.16 -6.62
N LEU A 67 -10.09 5.45 -7.21
CA LEU A 67 -11.31 5.75 -6.48
C LEU A 67 -12.15 4.50 -6.27
N PRO A 68 -13.00 4.49 -5.22
CA PRO A 68 -13.90 3.37 -5.00
C PRO A 68 -14.81 3.14 -6.20
N ASP A 69 -15.03 1.87 -6.52
CA ASP A 69 -15.91 1.50 -7.63
C ASP A 69 -17.35 2.01 -7.44
N PHE A 70 -17.80 2.14 -6.18
CA PHE A 70 -19.11 2.72 -5.86
C PHE A 70 -19.19 4.24 -6.12
N GLU A 71 -18.07 4.96 -6.07
CA GLU A 71 -18.02 6.38 -6.42
C GLU A 71 -17.85 6.55 -7.94
N LYS A 72 -16.80 5.93 -8.48
CA LYS A 72 -16.56 5.87 -9.92
C LYS A 72 -15.63 4.71 -10.28
N LYS A 73 -16.20 3.70 -10.93
CA LYS A 73 -15.45 2.59 -11.51
C LYS A 73 -14.28 3.05 -12.39
N CYS A 74 -13.12 2.43 -12.20
CA CYS A 74 -11.88 2.69 -12.93
C CYS A 74 -11.46 4.17 -12.92
N ALA A 75 -11.64 4.87 -11.80
CA ALA A 75 -11.19 6.26 -11.67
C ALA A 75 -9.95 6.39 -10.80
N ILE A 76 -9.17 7.43 -11.08
CA ILE A 76 -7.96 7.81 -10.37
C ILE A 76 -8.18 9.22 -9.82
N HIS A 77 -7.84 9.41 -8.56
CA HIS A 77 -7.80 10.70 -7.89
C HIS A 77 -6.35 11.07 -7.58
N ILE A 78 -6.00 12.33 -7.80
CA ILE A 78 -4.68 12.88 -7.51
C ILE A 78 -4.87 14.16 -6.72
N THR A 79 -4.34 14.18 -5.51
CA THR A 79 -4.20 15.37 -4.68
C THR A 79 -2.84 15.98 -4.95
N VAL A 80 -2.82 17.18 -5.52
CA VAL A 80 -1.59 17.89 -5.89
C VAL A 80 -1.10 18.77 -4.75
N ASP A 81 -2.00 19.49 -4.11
CA ASP A 81 -1.76 20.25 -2.88
C ASP A 81 -3.09 20.42 -2.13
N CYS A 82 -3.08 21.08 -0.97
CA CYS A 82 -4.28 21.32 -0.17
C CYS A 82 -5.43 22.04 -0.89
N MET A 83 -5.18 22.67 -2.05
CA MET A 83 -6.17 23.43 -2.83
C MET A 83 -6.51 22.78 -4.18
N GLN A 84 -5.67 21.87 -4.67
CA GLN A 84 -5.80 21.29 -6.00
C GLN A 84 -5.86 19.76 -5.96
N SER A 85 -6.99 19.23 -6.42
CA SER A 85 -7.14 17.83 -6.81
C SER A 85 -7.63 17.68 -8.24
N VAL A 86 -7.35 16.50 -8.81
CA VAL A 86 -7.83 16.10 -10.13
C VAL A 86 -8.29 14.66 -10.11
N GLN A 87 -9.40 14.41 -10.81
CA GLN A 87 -9.99 13.10 -10.94
C GLN A 87 -10.28 12.79 -12.41
N PHE A 88 -9.95 11.58 -12.85
CA PHE A 88 -10.30 11.08 -14.17
C PHE A 88 -10.61 9.59 -14.12
N SER A 89 -11.45 9.11 -15.04
CA SER A 89 -11.76 7.69 -15.21
C SER A 89 -11.23 7.16 -16.53
N VAL A 90 -10.88 5.88 -16.54
CA VAL A 90 -10.40 5.16 -17.72
C VAL A 90 -11.37 4.05 -18.11
N ASP A 91 -11.09 3.35 -19.22
CA ASP A 91 -12.05 2.41 -19.82
C ASP A 91 -11.91 0.96 -19.29
N SER A 92 -10.83 0.63 -18.58
CA SER A 92 -10.62 -0.69 -17.98
C SER A 92 -9.78 -0.63 -16.70
N GLU A 93 -9.86 -1.68 -15.88
CA GLU A 93 -9.05 -1.80 -14.66
C GLU A 93 -7.55 -1.90 -14.98
N LEU A 94 -7.22 -2.68 -16.01
CA LEU A 94 -5.84 -2.80 -16.49
C LEU A 94 -5.26 -1.45 -16.92
N GLU A 95 -6.03 -0.61 -17.60
CA GLU A 95 -5.58 0.75 -17.93
C GLU A 95 -5.45 1.62 -16.67
N CYS A 96 -6.30 1.42 -15.66
CA CYS A 96 -6.24 2.16 -14.41
C CYS A 96 -4.92 1.88 -13.68
N GLU A 97 -4.57 0.59 -13.55
CA GLU A 97 -3.30 0.14 -12.98
C GLU A 97 -2.11 0.64 -13.79
N ASN A 98 -2.20 0.60 -15.12
CA ASN A 98 -1.15 1.09 -16.00
C ASN A 98 -0.92 2.60 -15.83
N TRP A 99 -1.99 3.41 -15.83
CA TRP A 99 -1.90 4.85 -15.57
C TRP A 99 -1.32 5.15 -14.18
N LEU A 100 -1.78 4.46 -13.13
CA LEU A 100 -1.23 4.60 -11.78
C LEU A 100 0.26 4.30 -11.74
N LYS A 101 0.66 3.13 -12.25
CA LYS A 101 2.06 2.68 -12.30
C LYS A 101 2.95 3.68 -13.04
N MET A 102 2.50 4.18 -14.18
CA MET A 102 3.28 5.14 -14.98
C MET A 102 3.40 6.49 -14.28
N ILE A 103 2.32 7.01 -13.67
CA ILE A 103 2.38 8.28 -12.92
C ILE A 103 3.27 8.13 -11.68
N GLN A 104 3.14 7.04 -10.93
CA GLN A 104 3.95 6.75 -9.76
C GLN A 104 5.44 6.59 -10.10
N GLY A 105 5.77 5.96 -11.24
CA GLY A 105 7.15 5.82 -11.70
C GLY A 105 7.85 7.16 -11.98
N GLU A 106 7.09 8.19 -12.34
CA GLU A 106 7.63 9.52 -12.62
C GLU A 106 7.75 10.41 -11.38
N ILE A 107 7.04 10.09 -10.29
CA ILE A 107 7.09 10.85 -9.04
C ILE A 107 8.21 10.28 -8.16
N GLN A 108 9.20 11.10 -7.78
CA GLN A 108 10.42 10.64 -7.08
C GLN A 108 10.16 9.90 -5.75
N GLY A 109 11.02 8.93 -5.45
CA GLY A 109 10.94 7.87 -4.42
C GLY A 109 10.65 8.24 -2.96
N ALA A 110 10.60 9.52 -2.59
CA ALA A 110 10.15 9.93 -1.25
C ALA A 110 8.61 9.95 -1.14
N LEU A 111 7.89 10.10 -2.25
CA LEU A 111 6.42 10.06 -2.31
C LEU A 111 5.89 8.66 -2.62
N ILE A 112 6.69 7.74 -3.17
CA ILE A 112 6.29 6.35 -3.40
C ILE A 112 5.85 5.70 -2.07
N ASN A 113 6.54 5.99 -0.95
CA ASN A 113 6.12 5.54 0.39
C ASN A 113 4.89 6.26 0.97
N ARG A 114 4.36 7.31 0.35
CA ARG A 114 3.15 8.03 0.82
C ARG A 114 1.94 7.80 -0.08
N VAL A 115 2.19 7.71 -1.37
CA VAL A 115 1.22 7.52 -2.45
C VAL A 115 0.80 6.05 -2.58
N CYS A 116 1.70 5.09 -2.31
CA CYS A 116 1.36 3.66 -2.40
C CYS A 116 0.63 3.14 -1.16
N VAL A 117 0.60 3.89 -0.06
CA VAL A 117 0.13 3.37 1.25
C VAL A 117 -1.37 3.53 1.40
N ASN A 118 -1.98 4.58 0.86
CA ASN A 118 -3.33 4.92 1.25
C ASN A 118 -4.33 4.78 0.09
N ILE A 119 -5.21 3.78 0.27
CA ILE A 119 -6.64 3.70 -0.11
C ILE A 119 -7.01 2.47 -0.96
N TYR A 120 -6.06 1.79 -1.63
CA TYR A 120 -6.30 0.48 -2.27
C TYR A 120 -5.09 -0.46 -2.22
N SER A 121 -4.49 -0.65 -1.04
CA SER A 121 -3.93 -1.99 -0.83
C SER A 121 -5.13 -2.96 -0.89
N PRO A 122 -5.01 -4.16 -1.48
CA PRO A 122 -6.03 -5.21 -1.36
C PRO A 122 -6.34 -5.60 0.10
N ASP A 123 -5.69 -4.94 1.06
CA ASP A 123 -5.72 -5.19 2.48
C ASP A 123 -6.27 -3.99 3.27
N SER A 124 -6.93 -3.03 2.60
CA SER A 124 -7.65 -1.91 3.23
C SER A 124 -9.16 -2.14 3.23
N PHE A 125 -9.80 -2.00 4.40
CA PHE A 125 -11.21 -2.31 4.60
C PHE A 125 -11.93 -1.20 5.37
N ASN A 126 -13.14 -0.84 4.95
CA ASN A 126 -13.99 0.05 5.72
C ASN A 126 -14.61 -0.71 6.89
N VAL A 127 -14.46 -0.17 8.09
CA VAL A 127 -14.97 -0.77 9.32
C VAL A 127 -15.61 0.28 10.21
N TYR A 128 -16.53 -0.14 11.07
CA TYR A 128 -17.05 0.65 12.16
C TYR A 128 -16.41 0.18 13.47
N LEU A 129 -15.58 1.03 14.07
CA LEU A 129 -14.95 0.75 15.35
C LEU A 129 -15.98 0.89 16.48
N THR A 130 -16.21 -0.20 17.21
CA THR A 130 -17.07 -0.19 18.40
C THR A 130 -16.42 0.61 19.53
N LYS A 131 -17.23 1.32 20.32
CA LYS A 131 -16.75 2.12 21.46
C LYS A 131 -15.94 1.26 22.43
N HIS A 132 -14.71 1.70 22.73
CA HIS A 132 -13.81 1.02 23.66
C HIS A 132 -13.12 2.02 24.61
N PRO A 133 -13.02 1.75 25.93
CA PRO A 133 -12.48 2.70 26.90
C PRO A 133 -11.03 3.13 26.67
N LYS A 134 -10.25 2.30 25.97
CA LYS A 134 -8.82 2.53 25.69
C LYS A 134 -8.56 3.23 24.35
N LEU A 135 -9.61 3.56 23.59
CA LEU A 135 -9.48 4.26 22.32
C LEU A 135 -10.12 5.65 22.41
N PRO A 136 -9.51 6.67 21.78
CA PRO A 136 -10.00 8.05 21.88
C PRO A 136 -11.29 8.27 21.06
N THR A 137 -11.55 7.40 20.07
CA THR A 137 -12.64 7.56 19.10
C THR A 137 -13.34 6.22 18.83
N HIS A 138 -14.51 6.30 18.21
CA HIS A 138 -15.31 5.21 17.69
C HIS A 138 -16.05 5.70 16.45
N GLY A 139 -16.61 4.78 15.66
CA GLY A 139 -17.29 5.11 14.40
C GLY A 139 -16.54 4.62 13.17
N GLU A 140 -16.94 5.14 12.01
CA GLU A 140 -16.39 4.77 10.71
C GLU A 140 -14.89 5.11 10.61
N CYS A 141 -14.10 4.11 10.21
CA CYS A 141 -12.68 4.24 9.96
C CYS A 141 -12.21 3.22 8.92
N THR A 142 -10.98 3.40 8.45
CA THR A 142 -10.33 2.46 7.53
C THR A 142 -9.39 1.56 8.31
N MET A 143 -9.52 0.25 8.14
CA MET A 143 -8.59 -0.75 8.64
C MET A 143 -7.60 -1.13 7.54
N GLU A 144 -6.31 -0.93 7.77
CA GLU A 144 -5.25 -1.34 6.85
C GLU A 144 -4.48 -2.52 7.47
N ILE A 145 -4.36 -3.62 6.72
CA ILE A 145 -3.63 -4.82 7.15
C ILE A 145 -2.34 -4.93 6.34
N THR A 146 -1.20 -4.77 7.00
CA THR A 146 0.12 -4.98 6.40
C THR A 146 0.64 -6.39 6.73
N ASP A 147 1.81 -6.73 6.21
CA ASP A 147 2.46 -8.00 6.55
C ASP A 147 2.97 -8.06 8.00
N THR A 148 2.95 -6.95 8.74
CA THR A 148 3.47 -6.88 10.11
C THR A 148 2.45 -6.41 11.15
N GLU A 149 1.45 -5.62 10.74
CA GLU A 149 0.55 -4.92 11.66
C GLU A 149 -0.81 -4.60 11.05
N ILE A 150 -1.79 -4.40 11.94
CA ILE A 150 -3.13 -3.90 11.62
C ILE A 150 -3.20 -2.44 12.09
N ARG A 151 -3.56 -1.50 11.21
CA ARG A 151 -3.68 -0.07 11.50
C ARG A 151 -5.13 0.39 11.33
N LEU A 152 -5.53 1.38 12.12
CA LEU A 152 -6.77 2.12 11.92
C LEU A 152 -6.46 3.55 11.53
N LEU A 153 -7.11 4.01 10.47
CA LEU A 153 -7.00 5.36 9.95
C LEU A 153 -8.36 6.06 10.04
N ASN A 154 -8.37 7.33 10.40
CA ASN A 154 -9.58 8.14 10.35
C ASN A 154 -9.95 8.50 8.90
N HIS A 155 -11.07 9.21 8.72
CA HIS A 155 -11.54 9.69 7.41
C HIS A 155 -10.59 10.70 6.71
N ARG A 156 -9.49 11.10 7.33
CA ARG A 156 -8.42 11.94 6.78
C ARG A 156 -7.11 11.18 6.60
N ASP A 157 -7.17 9.84 6.62
CA ASP A 157 -6.02 8.94 6.55
C ASP A 157 -4.98 9.14 7.65
N GLN A 158 -5.38 9.68 8.81
CA GLN A 158 -4.52 9.83 9.96
C GLN A 158 -4.64 8.62 10.88
N GLU A 159 -3.51 8.08 11.31
CA GLU A 159 -3.46 6.93 12.21
C GLU A 159 -4.15 7.24 13.55
N ILE A 160 -5.10 6.37 13.90
CA ILE A 160 -5.76 6.35 15.21
C ILE A 160 -4.94 5.45 16.15
N VAL A 161 -4.61 4.24 15.69
CA VAL A 161 -3.93 3.21 16.46
C VAL A 161 -3.43 2.10 15.54
N PHE A 162 -2.44 1.33 16.00
CA PHE A 162 -1.97 0.12 15.34
C PHE A 162 -1.73 -1.03 16.33
N TRP A 163 -1.81 -2.26 15.82
CA TRP A 163 -1.49 -3.49 16.54
C TRP A 163 -0.55 -4.38 15.72
N PRO A 164 0.66 -4.67 16.22
CA PRO A 164 1.54 -5.63 15.58
C PRO A 164 0.88 -7.03 15.59
N ILE A 165 0.84 -7.69 14.43
CA ILE A 165 0.17 -8.98 14.25
C ILE A 165 0.75 -10.05 15.18
N ASN A 166 2.07 -10.02 15.40
CA ASN A 166 2.77 -10.94 16.31
C ASN A 166 2.51 -10.69 17.80
N LYS A 167 1.78 -9.62 18.17
CA LYS A 167 1.39 -9.30 19.54
C LYS A 167 -0.12 -9.51 19.79
N LEU A 168 -0.86 -9.95 18.78
CA LEU A 168 -2.23 -10.40 18.96
C LEU A 168 -2.26 -11.75 19.67
N ARG A 169 -3.20 -11.92 20.59
CA ARG A 169 -3.47 -13.19 21.26
C ARG A 169 -4.48 -14.02 20.50
N LYS A 170 -5.51 -13.36 19.98
CA LYS A 170 -6.60 -13.96 19.21
C LYS A 170 -7.12 -12.97 18.19
N TYR A 171 -7.74 -13.51 17.16
CA TYR A 171 -8.54 -12.78 16.18
C TYR A 171 -9.64 -13.72 15.70
N GLY A 172 -10.76 -13.17 15.24
CA GLY A 172 -11.88 -13.98 14.79
C GLY A 172 -12.96 -13.14 14.13
N VAL A 173 -13.87 -13.83 13.46
CA VAL A 173 -15.06 -13.24 12.87
C VAL A 173 -16.29 -13.95 13.43
N GLU A 174 -17.31 -13.18 13.77
CA GLU A 174 -18.64 -13.68 14.12
C GLU A 174 -19.68 -12.80 13.43
N ARG A 175 -20.45 -13.39 12.52
CA ARG A 175 -21.39 -12.66 11.63
C ARG A 175 -20.63 -11.60 10.84
N ASN A 176 -20.93 -10.31 11.08
CA ASN A 176 -20.29 -9.16 10.42
C ASN A 176 -19.31 -8.43 11.35
N MET A 177 -18.85 -9.11 12.40
CA MET A 177 -17.98 -8.52 13.41
C MET A 177 -16.62 -9.19 13.37
N PHE A 178 -15.60 -8.43 12.96
CA PHE A 178 -14.21 -8.81 13.14
C PHE A 178 -13.73 -8.38 14.52
N THR A 179 -13.03 -9.26 15.23
CA THR A 179 -12.55 -9.01 16.59
C THR A 179 -11.07 -9.36 16.70
N ILE A 180 -10.31 -8.52 17.40
CA ILE A 180 -8.92 -8.80 17.79
C ILE A 180 -8.75 -8.71 19.31
N GLU A 181 -7.96 -9.61 19.88
CA GLU A 181 -7.50 -9.57 21.26
C GLU A 181 -6.02 -9.17 21.28
N ALA A 182 -5.72 -7.95 21.68
CA ALA A 182 -4.36 -7.43 21.79
C ALA A 182 -3.67 -7.91 23.08
N GLY A 183 -2.37 -8.19 23.00
CA GLY A 183 -1.54 -8.48 24.18
C GLY A 183 -1.09 -7.22 24.94
N ARG A 184 -0.55 -7.42 26.16
CA ARG A 184 -0.06 -6.34 27.04
C ARG A 184 1.02 -5.46 26.43
N SER A 185 1.75 -5.97 25.44
CA SER A 185 2.85 -5.26 24.78
C SER A 185 2.40 -4.36 23.63
N CYS A 186 1.11 -4.37 23.27
CA CYS A 186 0.55 -3.42 22.32
C CYS A 186 0.44 -2.02 22.94
N VAL A 187 0.45 -0.97 22.11
CA VAL A 187 0.32 0.43 22.56
C VAL A 187 -0.98 0.66 23.34
N THR A 188 -2.06 -0.03 22.96
CA THR A 188 -3.35 -0.01 23.67
C THR A 188 -3.34 -0.78 24.99
N GLY A 189 -2.27 -1.53 25.27
CA GLY A 189 -2.26 -2.61 26.25
C GLY A 189 -3.21 -3.75 25.89
N GLU A 190 -3.39 -4.66 26.85
CA GLU A 190 -4.24 -5.84 26.71
C GLU A 190 -5.73 -5.46 26.57
N GLY A 191 -6.45 -6.00 25.60
CA GLY A 191 -7.86 -5.69 25.40
C GLY A 191 -8.45 -6.30 24.13
N THR A 192 -9.78 -6.31 24.06
CA THR A 192 -10.53 -6.83 22.92
C THR A 192 -11.16 -5.68 22.15
N PHE A 193 -10.87 -5.60 20.85
CA PHE A 193 -11.36 -4.57 19.95
C PHE A 193 -12.25 -5.19 18.89
N VAL A 194 -13.37 -4.53 18.62
CA VAL A 194 -14.47 -5.06 17.82
C VAL A 194 -14.79 -4.10 16.69
N PHE A 195 -14.88 -4.64 15.49
CA PHE A 195 -15.04 -3.93 14.23
C PHE A 195 -16.22 -4.52 13.48
N GLU A 196 -17.21 -3.70 13.15
CA GLU A 196 -18.32 -4.11 12.29
C GLU A 196 -17.98 -3.80 10.83
N SER A 197 -18.17 -4.77 9.94
CA SER A 197 -17.92 -4.63 8.51
C SER A 197 -18.60 -5.74 7.72
N GLU A 198 -19.11 -5.42 6.53
CA GLU A 198 -19.59 -6.45 5.58
C GLU A 198 -18.44 -7.31 5.03
N ALA A 199 -17.20 -6.81 5.09
CA ALA A 199 -16.00 -7.52 4.63
C ALA A 199 -15.30 -8.30 5.75
N SER A 200 -15.97 -8.62 6.86
CA SER A 200 -15.34 -9.23 8.05
C SER A 200 -14.67 -10.58 7.76
N ASP A 201 -15.24 -11.38 6.84
CA ASP A 201 -14.63 -12.65 6.40
C ASP A 201 -13.36 -12.44 5.57
N ASP A 202 -13.32 -11.41 4.74
CA ASP A 202 -12.15 -11.04 3.93
C ASP A 202 -11.03 -10.50 4.83
N ILE A 203 -11.38 -9.64 5.79
CA ILE A 203 -10.47 -9.15 6.83
C ILE A 203 -9.85 -10.32 7.59
N TYR A 204 -10.68 -11.25 8.07
CA TYR A 204 -10.22 -12.45 8.77
C TYR A 204 -9.27 -13.28 7.90
N SER A 205 -9.67 -13.53 6.64
CA SER A 205 -8.88 -14.31 5.69
C SER A 205 -7.52 -13.68 5.45
N ARG A 206 -7.45 -12.35 5.31
CA ARG A 206 -6.19 -11.62 5.14
C ARG A 206 -5.28 -11.76 6.36
N VAL A 207 -5.78 -11.45 7.55
CA VAL A 207 -4.99 -11.57 8.80
C VAL A 207 -4.48 -12.99 8.99
N ASN A 208 -5.32 -13.99 8.74
CA ASN A 208 -4.96 -15.40 8.83
C ASN A 208 -3.83 -15.77 7.85
N ASN A 209 -3.89 -15.29 6.62
CA ASN A 209 -2.85 -15.54 5.62
C ASN A 209 -1.52 -14.90 6.01
N VAL A 210 -1.52 -13.66 6.51
CA VAL A 210 -0.31 -13.00 7.00
C VAL A 210 0.33 -13.79 8.14
N ILE A 211 -0.46 -14.21 9.13
CA ILE A 211 0.03 -15.00 10.27
C ILE A 211 0.61 -16.35 9.82
N LYS A 212 -0.05 -17.05 8.90
CA LYS A 212 0.46 -18.30 8.33
C LYS A 212 1.78 -18.09 7.59
N SER A 213 1.87 -17.06 6.77
CA SER A 213 3.11 -16.71 6.04
C SER A 213 4.26 -16.39 6.99
N GLN A 214 4.01 -15.61 8.05
CA GLN A 214 5.03 -15.32 9.09
C GLN A 214 5.48 -16.59 9.81
N ALA A 215 4.56 -17.51 10.12
CA ALA A 215 4.89 -18.77 10.78
C ALA A 215 5.74 -19.68 9.88
N LEU A 216 5.45 -19.73 8.58
CA LEU A 216 6.23 -20.47 7.59
C LEU A 216 7.64 -19.88 7.42
N ALA A 217 7.77 -18.55 7.33
CA ALA A 217 9.06 -17.87 7.25
C ALA A 217 9.94 -18.18 8.47
N LYS A 218 9.38 -18.08 9.69
CA LYS A 218 10.10 -18.43 10.93
C LYS A 218 10.53 -19.89 10.99
N ARG A 219 9.72 -20.82 10.46
CA ARG A 219 10.11 -22.25 10.39
C ARG A 219 11.29 -22.46 9.44
N ASN A 220 11.28 -21.82 8.28
CA ASN A 220 12.36 -21.93 7.29
C ASN A 220 13.67 -21.32 7.80
N GLU A 221 13.61 -20.20 8.54
CA GLU A 221 14.77 -19.62 9.23
C GLU A 221 15.34 -20.58 10.28
N VAL A 222 14.47 -21.28 11.04
CA VAL A 222 14.90 -22.31 12.00
C VAL A 222 15.50 -23.52 11.27
N SER A 223 14.97 -23.96 10.14
CA SER A 223 15.54 -25.09 9.37
C SER A 223 16.96 -24.80 8.84
N LEU A 224 17.22 -23.57 8.37
CA LEU A 224 18.57 -23.13 8.00
C LEU A 224 19.50 -22.99 9.22
N GLY A 225 18.95 -22.60 10.38
CA GLY A 225 19.66 -22.57 11.66
C GLY A 225 19.88 -23.93 12.34
N VAL A 226 19.16 -24.98 11.92
CA VAL A 226 19.27 -26.36 12.45
C VAL A 226 20.23 -27.19 11.61
N CYS A 227 20.40 -26.91 10.31
CA CYS A 227 21.43 -27.56 9.50
C CYS A 227 22.87 -27.26 9.98
N ASN A 228 23.05 -26.24 10.84
CA ASN A 228 24.35 -25.87 11.40
C ASN A 228 24.64 -26.42 12.81
N ARG A 229 23.82 -27.32 13.37
CA ARG A 229 24.08 -27.92 14.70
C ARG A 229 24.43 -29.40 14.71
N GLU A 230 24.15 -30.16 13.65
CA GLU A 230 24.57 -31.57 13.58
C GLU A 230 25.92 -31.78 12.87
N PHE A 231 26.51 -30.75 12.25
CA PHE A 231 27.87 -30.83 11.71
C PHE A 231 28.98 -30.46 12.71
N CYS A 232 28.65 -29.96 13.91
CA CYS A 232 29.66 -29.59 14.92
C CYS A 232 30.25 -30.77 15.70
N HIS A 233 29.67 -31.98 15.68
CA HIS A 233 30.19 -33.11 16.45
C HIS A 233 31.17 -34.01 15.69
N VAL A 234 31.31 -33.86 14.36
CA VAL A 234 32.28 -34.67 13.58
C VAL A 234 33.60 -33.91 13.34
N LEU A 235 33.58 -32.57 13.33
CA LEU A 235 34.81 -31.79 13.15
C LEU A 235 35.67 -31.64 14.42
N HIS A 236 35.12 -31.88 15.62
CA HIS A 236 35.90 -31.76 16.86
C HIS A 236 36.68 -33.02 17.24
N ILE A 237 36.44 -34.16 16.57
CA ILE A 237 37.26 -35.38 16.75
C ILE A 237 38.45 -35.40 15.77
N LEU A 238 38.33 -34.75 14.60
CA LEU A 238 39.42 -34.69 13.62
C LEU A 238 40.51 -33.64 13.93
N LEU A 239 40.24 -32.67 14.82
CA LEU A 239 41.24 -31.67 15.23
C LEU A 239 42.06 -32.06 16.46
N CYS A 240 41.73 -33.14 17.18
CA CYS A 240 42.57 -33.66 18.28
C CYS A 240 43.61 -34.72 17.85
N PHE A 241 43.69 -35.07 16.56
CA PHE A 241 44.65 -36.07 16.06
C PHE A 241 45.79 -35.48 15.20
N VAL A 242 45.84 -34.16 15.01
CA VAL A 242 46.88 -33.52 14.15
C VAL A 242 47.95 -32.78 14.95
N ASP A 243 47.78 -32.58 16.27
CA ASP A 243 48.76 -31.88 17.11
C ASP A 243 49.70 -32.82 17.90
N HIS A 244 50.13 -33.94 17.29
CA HIS A 244 51.17 -34.77 17.91
C HIS A 244 52.26 -35.32 16.98
N ILE A 245 52.38 -34.83 15.76
CA ILE A 245 53.51 -35.18 14.86
C ILE A 245 54.01 -33.92 14.16
N LEU A 246 54.75 -33.08 14.90
CA LEU A 246 55.80 -32.20 14.35
C LEU A 246 56.54 -31.49 15.50
N VAL A 247 57.12 -32.28 16.40
CA VAL A 247 58.33 -31.90 17.15
C VAL A 247 59.26 -33.09 17.06
N VAL A 248 60.19 -33.04 16.11
CA VAL A 248 61.54 -33.66 16.05
C VAL A 248 61.91 -33.68 14.56
N VAL A 249 62.60 -32.65 14.09
CA VAL A 249 63.85 -32.69 13.29
C VAL A 249 64.20 -31.22 13.06
N TRP A 250 65.03 -30.70 13.95
CA TRP A 250 66.25 -29.89 13.78
C TRP A 250 66.61 -29.30 15.14
#